data_AF-A0A932EPQ9-F1
#
_entry.id   AF-A0A932EPQ9-F1
#
_cell.length_a   1.000
_cell.length_b   1.000
_cell.length_c   1.000
_cell.angle_alpha   90.00
_cell.angle_beta   90.00
_cell.angle_gamma   90.00
#
_symmetry.space_group_name_H-M   'P 1'
#
loop_
_entity.id
_entity.type
_entity.pdbx_description
1 polymer ?
#
loop_
_entity_poly.entity_id
_entity_poly.type
_entity_poly.pdbx_seq_one_letter_code
_entity_poly.pdbx_strand_id
1 'polypeptide(L)'
;MKKLRRITEPEVIAEFLKNEYYQEEFHQDRGRFEALVLNADTTNDAENALRRALLFRRRGHMWRELPPDTQWWEMGLGPGDLEQVRVFPRAQWRRVADGSFQIGAIVRRIRRNEFRGKDKAFVAKLHALSYRLRQHRDASTLMLIGVDESRPMTILEGNHRLTAAMLASEELALSCFRIVCGLSPRMAESCWYETNLPNLWRYAKNRFRNIVDKEADVDRVLTVTTNALTARATQSTAPESK
;
A
#
# COMPACT_ATOMS: atom_id res chain seq x y z
N MET A 1 2.88 -16.01 -11.03
CA MET A 1 3.50 -15.28 -9.90
C MET A 1 3.98 -16.28 -8.86
N LYS A 2 5.05 -15.98 -8.12
CA LYS A 2 5.63 -16.92 -7.14
C LYS A 2 5.88 -16.27 -5.79
N LYS A 3 5.46 -16.93 -4.70
CA LYS A 3 5.85 -16.55 -3.32
C LYS A 3 7.36 -16.79 -3.13
N LEU A 4 8.07 -15.76 -2.71
CA LEU A 4 9.51 -15.84 -2.41
C LEU A 4 9.74 -16.07 -0.92
N ARG A 5 9.18 -15.21 -0.07
CA ARG A 5 9.25 -15.34 1.38
C ARG A 5 8.04 -14.74 2.08
N ARG A 6 7.78 -15.23 3.28
CA ARG A 6 6.81 -14.65 4.19
C ARG A 6 7.33 -13.30 4.70
N ILE A 7 6.44 -12.31 4.81
CA ILE A 7 6.75 -11.03 5.46
C ILE A 7 5.65 -10.70 6.48
N THR A 8 5.99 -9.86 7.44
CA THR A 8 5.11 -9.46 8.53
C THR A 8 4.27 -8.24 8.14
N GLU A 9 3.12 -8.05 8.80
CA GLU A 9 2.32 -6.83 8.57
C GLU A 9 3.10 -5.54 8.94
N PRO A 10 3.88 -5.48 10.03
CA PRO A 10 4.77 -4.34 10.29
C PRO A 10 5.74 -3.99 9.16
N GLU A 11 6.37 -4.98 8.53
CA GLU A 11 7.23 -4.75 7.34
C GLU A 11 6.43 -4.08 6.22
N VAL A 12 5.21 -4.56 5.93
CA VAL A 12 4.38 -3.99 4.88
C VAL A 12 3.92 -2.58 5.23
N ILE A 13 3.52 -2.32 6.47
CA ILE A 13 3.12 -0.97 6.91
C ILE A 13 4.29 0.01 6.79
N ALA A 14 5.50 -0.41 7.16
CA ALA A 14 6.70 0.42 7.03
C ALA A 14 6.97 0.82 5.58
N GLU A 15 6.95 -0.15 4.65
CA GLU A 15 7.10 0.10 3.21
C GLU A 15 5.98 1.00 2.66
N PHE A 16 4.74 0.81 3.13
CA PHE A 16 3.60 1.59 2.66
C PHE A 16 3.78 3.06 3.04
N LEU A 17 4.10 3.31 4.31
CA LEU A 17 4.32 4.65 4.81
C LEU A 17 5.50 5.31 4.10
N LYS A 18 6.62 4.60 3.94
CA LYS A 18 7.79 5.11 3.21
C LYS A 18 7.44 5.55 1.78
N ASN A 19 6.58 4.80 1.09
CA ASN A 19 6.11 5.14 -0.25
C ASN A 19 5.12 6.31 -0.31
N GLU A 20 4.40 6.61 0.76
CA GLU A 20 3.40 7.70 0.77
C GLU A 20 3.83 8.93 1.58
N TYR A 21 4.92 8.87 2.35
CA TYR A 21 5.27 9.92 3.30
C TYR A 21 5.57 11.28 2.67
N TYR A 22 5.97 11.27 1.39
CA TYR A 22 6.18 12.49 0.60
C TYR A 22 4.87 13.17 0.16
N GLN A 23 3.71 12.53 0.32
CA GLN A 23 2.42 13.11 -0.03
C GLN A 23 2.02 14.25 0.93
N GLU A 24 1.20 15.17 0.43
CA GLU A 24 0.77 16.36 1.16
C GLU A 24 0.03 16.02 2.46
N GLU A 25 -0.71 14.91 2.49
CA GLU A 25 -1.46 14.49 3.68
C GLU A 25 -0.56 14.19 4.88
N PHE A 26 0.74 13.94 4.68
CA PHE A 26 1.71 13.67 5.75
C PHE A 26 2.56 14.90 6.14
N HIS A 27 2.35 16.08 5.53
CA HIS A 27 3.17 17.27 5.80
C HIS A 27 3.25 17.64 7.29
N GLN A 28 2.12 17.57 8.00
CA GLN A 28 2.04 17.87 9.43
C GLN A 28 2.75 16.82 10.31
N ASP A 29 3.04 15.64 9.74
CA ASP A 29 3.55 14.49 10.46
C ASP A 29 5.07 14.37 10.35
N ARG A 30 5.68 14.99 9.34
CA ARG A 30 7.12 14.89 9.04
C ARG A 30 8.01 15.28 10.20
N GLY A 31 7.76 16.45 10.79
CA GLY A 31 8.59 16.95 11.89
C GLY A 31 8.63 16.02 13.12
N ARG A 32 7.64 15.15 13.30
CA ARG A 32 7.51 14.26 14.47
C ARG A 32 7.82 12.80 14.17
N PHE A 33 7.50 12.32 12.97
CA PHE A 33 7.51 10.88 12.66
C PHE A 33 8.44 10.50 11.50
N GLU A 34 9.28 11.41 11.01
CA GLU A 34 10.15 11.11 9.87
C GLU A 34 11.10 9.95 10.14
N ALA A 35 11.83 9.98 11.27
CA ALA A 35 12.71 8.87 11.65
C ALA A 35 11.94 7.55 11.82
N LEU A 36 10.74 7.61 12.42
CA LEU A 36 9.86 6.45 12.62
C LEU A 36 9.47 5.79 11.29
N VAL A 37 9.29 6.58 10.22
CA VAL A 37 8.87 6.09 8.89
C VAL A 37 10.06 5.71 8.01
N LEU A 38 11.11 6.54 7.96
CA LEU A 38 12.23 6.34 7.03
C LEU A 38 13.24 5.31 7.53
N ASN A 39 13.38 5.16 8.85
CA ASN A 39 14.34 4.26 9.51
C ASN A 39 13.61 3.21 10.36
N ALA A 40 12.60 2.56 9.78
CA ALA A 40 11.74 1.65 10.51
C ALA A 40 12.48 0.43 11.07
N ASP A 41 12.49 0.28 12.39
CA ASP A 41 12.75 -0.99 13.07
C ASP A 41 11.44 -1.78 13.23
N THR A 42 11.27 -2.83 12.44
CA THR A 42 10.06 -3.66 12.46
C THR A 42 10.03 -4.65 13.62
N THR A 43 11.09 -4.75 14.42
CA THR A 43 11.14 -5.59 15.63
C THR A 43 10.68 -4.84 16.88
N ASN A 44 10.57 -3.51 16.80
CA ASN A 44 10.07 -2.66 17.88
C ASN A 44 8.54 -2.54 17.84
N ASP A 45 7.85 -3.30 18.70
CA ASP A 45 6.38 -3.32 18.78
C ASP A 45 5.74 -1.97 19.07
N ALA A 46 6.39 -1.14 19.89
CA ALA A 46 5.89 0.19 20.22
C ALA A 46 5.90 1.11 19.00
N GLU A 47 6.99 1.10 18.24
CA GLU A 47 7.09 1.83 16.99
C GLU A 47 6.16 1.26 15.91
N ASN A 48 6.00 -0.07 15.85
CA ASN A 48 5.05 -0.73 14.96
C ASN A 48 3.61 -0.26 15.22
N ALA A 49 3.22 -0.14 16.49
CA ALA A 49 1.91 0.38 16.87
C ALA A 49 1.72 1.85 16.43
N LEU A 50 2.75 2.69 16.55
CA LEU A 50 2.71 4.07 16.08
C LEU A 50 2.61 4.17 14.55
N ARG A 51 3.39 3.38 13.81
CA ARG A 51 3.30 3.31 12.36
C ARG A 51 1.90 2.84 11.92
N ARG A 52 1.34 1.83 12.58
CA ARG A 52 -0.05 1.40 12.33
C ARG A 52 -1.04 2.54 12.55
N ALA A 53 -0.92 3.29 13.65
CA ALA A 53 -1.82 4.41 13.91
C ALA A 53 -1.67 5.53 12.88
N LEU A 54 -0.44 5.83 12.49
CA LEU A 54 -0.11 6.80 11.44
C LEU A 54 -0.76 6.42 10.10
N LEU A 55 -0.65 5.14 9.71
CA LEU A 55 -1.32 4.58 8.54
C LEU A 55 -2.83 4.72 8.66
N PHE A 56 -3.41 4.32 9.79
CA PHE A 56 -4.86 4.27 9.97
C PHE A 56 -5.50 5.65 9.91
N ARG A 57 -4.82 6.67 10.43
CA ARG A 57 -5.25 8.06 10.35
C ARG A 57 -5.45 8.58 8.93
N ARG A 58 -4.63 8.13 7.96
CA ARG A 58 -4.72 8.61 6.56
C ARG A 58 -5.38 7.61 5.62
N ARG A 59 -5.18 6.31 5.87
CA ARG A 59 -5.53 5.20 4.98
C ARG A 59 -6.24 4.04 5.69
N GLY A 60 -6.68 4.19 6.94
CA GLY A 60 -7.34 3.11 7.71
C GLY A 60 -8.61 2.59 7.05
N HIS A 61 -9.39 3.46 6.38
CA HIS A 61 -10.55 3.04 5.60
C HIS A 61 -10.20 2.09 4.45
N MET A 62 -8.98 2.17 3.92
CA MET A 62 -8.51 1.26 2.89
C MET A 62 -8.04 -0.05 3.53
N TRP A 63 -7.20 0.05 4.56
CA TRP A 63 -6.62 -1.11 5.24
C TRP A 63 -7.67 -2.04 5.87
N ARG A 64 -8.76 -1.49 6.41
CA ARG A 64 -9.84 -2.26 7.07
C ARG A 64 -10.68 -3.13 6.15
N GLU A 65 -10.63 -2.90 4.85
CA GLU A 65 -11.35 -3.74 3.90
C GLU A 65 -10.58 -5.00 3.54
N LEU A 66 -9.29 -5.05 3.88
CA LEU A 66 -8.50 -6.26 3.76
C LEU A 66 -9.04 -7.32 4.75
N PRO A 67 -9.20 -8.58 4.31
CA PRO A 67 -9.59 -9.65 5.21
C PRO A 67 -8.63 -9.76 6.42
N PRO A 68 -9.14 -10.06 7.63
CA PRO A 68 -8.30 -10.17 8.82
C PRO A 68 -7.30 -11.33 8.77
N ASP A 69 -7.54 -12.33 7.91
CA ASP A 69 -6.65 -13.45 7.64
C ASP A 69 -5.64 -13.15 6.51
N THR A 70 -5.51 -11.88 6.09
CA THR A 70 -4.57 -11.48 5.04
C THR A 70 -3.14 -11.86 5.41
N GLN A 71 -2.55 -12.60 4.49
CA GLN A 71 -1.23 -13.18 4.57
C GLN A 71 -0.29 -12.40 3.65
N TRP A 72 0.73 -11.75 4.21
CA TRP A 72 1.70 -10.99 3.42
C TRP A 72 2.90 -11.81 2.93
N TRP A 73 3.27 -11.60 1.66
CA TRP A 73 4.37 -12.28 0.99
C TRP A 73 5.17 -11.31 0.15
N GLU A 74 6.48 -11.53 0.08
CA GLU A 74 7.29 -11.00 -1.00
C GLU A 74 7.12 -11.91 -2.23
N MET A 75 6.89 -11.30 -3.39
CA MET A 75 6.50 -12.00 -4.62
C MET A 75 7.51 -11.77 -5.73
N GLY A 76 7.80 -12.84 -6.48
CA GLY A 76 8.47 -12.77 -7.77
C GLY A 76 7.44 -12.70 -8.89
N LEU A 77 7.65 -11.76 -9.82
CA LEU A 77 6.88 -11.67 -11.06
C LEU A 77 7.76 -12.15 -12.22
N GLY A 78 7.21 -13.03 -13.06
CA GLY A 78 7.81 -13.46 -14.30
C GLY A 78 7.18 -12.79 -15.53
N PRO A 79 7.73 -13.06 -16.73
CA PRO A 79 7.10 -12.66 -17.98
C PRO A 79 5.64 -13.15 -18.05
N GLY A 80 4.72 -12.29 -18.49
CA GLY A 80 3.29 -12.61 -18.57
C GLY A 80 2.49 -12.48 -17.25
N ASP A 81 3.14 -12.47 -16.09
CA ASP A 81 2.42 -12.22 -14.82
C ASP A 81 1.76 -10.84 -14.79
N LEU A 82 2.36 -9.87 -15.48
CA LEU A 82 1.86 -8.50 -15.57
C LEU A 82 0.51 -8.41 -16.30
N GLU A 83 0.13 -9.40 -17.11
CA GLU A 83 -1.20 -9.48 -17.72
C GLU A 83 -2.31 -9.69 -16.70
N GLN A 84 -1.96 -10.28 -15.56
CA GLN A 84 -2.85 -10.56 -14.44
C GLN A 84 -2.86 -9.45 -13.39
N VAL A 85 -2.10 -8.37 -13.59
CA VAL A 85 -2.08 -7.24 -12.65
C VAL A 85 -3.13 -6.20 -13.06
N ARG A 86 -3.96 -5.81 -12.09
CA ARG A 86 -5.01 -4.80 -12.21
C ARG A 86 -4.63 -3.53 -11.47
N VAL A 87 -4.87 -2.36 -12.06
CA VAL A 87 -4.74 -1.09 -11.34
C VAL A 87 -5.87 -0.95 -10.32
N PHE A 88 -5.59 -0.30 -9.20
CA PHE A 88 -6.63 0.08 -8.25
C PHE A 88 -7.66 1.03 -8.90
N PRO A 89 -8.97 0.73 -8.89
CA PRO A 89 -9.99 1.47 -9.62
C PRO A 89 -10.43 2.76 -8.90
N ARG A 90 -9.52 3.72 -8.65
CA ARG A 90 -9.83 4.99 -7.96
C ARG A 90 -9.52 6.23 -8.80
N ALA A 91 -10.29 7.29 -8.56
CA ALA A 91 -10.06 8.63 -9.11
C ALA A 91 -9.88 8.61 -10.65
N GLN A 92 -8.76 9.12 -11.18
CA GLN A 92 -8.47 9.18 -12.62
C GLN A 92 -8.40 7.79 -13.26
N TRP A 93 -7.98 6.74 -12.53
CA TRP A 93 -7.86 5.38 -13.07
C TRP A 93 -9.18 4.81 -13.57
N ARG A 94 -10.32 5.19 -12.96
CA ARG A 94 -11.65 4.76 -13.43
C ARG A 94 -11.96 5.25 -14.86
N ARG A 95 -11.46 6.42 -15.24
CA ARG A 95 -11.65 6.97 -16.59
C ARG A 95 -10.64 6.41 -17.57
N VAL A 96 -9.40 6.24 -17.12
CA VAL A 96 -8.30 5.74 -17.97
C VAL A 96 -8.45 4.26 -18.31
N ALA A 97 -9.05 3.47 -17.41
CA ALA A 97 -9.30 2.03 -17.60
C ALA A 97 -10.38 1.71 -18.63
N ASP A 98 -11.42 2.54 -18.77
CA ASP A 98 -12.51 2.37 -19.74
C ASP A 98 -13.04 0.93 -19.83
N GLY A 99 -13.40 0.39 -18.66
CA GLY A 99 -13.95 -0.95 -18.51
C GLY A 99 -12.92 -2.06 -18.26
N SER A 100 -11.63 -1.86 -18.56
CA SER A 100 -10.57 -2.82 -18.23
C SER A 100 -9.51 -2.23 -17.31
N PHE A 101 -9.44 -2.75 -16.08
CA PHE A 101 -8.42 -2.37 -15.12
C PHE A 101 -7.10 -3.13 -15.28
N GLN A 102 -6.98 -4.02 -16.26
CA GLN A 102 -5.70 -4.70 -16.55
C GLN A 102 -4.65 -3.67 -16.96
N ILE A 103 -3.48 -3.73 -16.33
CA ILE A 103 -2.41 -2.75 -16.59
C ILE A 103 -1.94 -2.77 -18.05
N GLY A 104 -1.85 -3.95 -18.65
CA GLY A 104 -1.48 -4.09 -20.07
C GLY A 104 -2.48 -3.42 -21.01
N ALA A 105 -3.79 -3.49 -20.72
CA ALA A 105 -4.82 -2.81 -21.51
C ALA A 105 -4.70 -1.29 -21.41
N ILE A 106 -4.52 -0.78 -20.19
CA ILE A 106 -4.31 0.65 -19.92
C ILE A 106 -3.07 1.18 -20.64
N VAL A 107 -1.94 0.47 -20.54
CA VAL A 107 -0.68 0.86 -21.18
C VAL A 107 -0.82 0.91 -22.70
N ARG A 108 -1.47 -0.09 -23.32
CA ARG A 108 -1.77 -0.06 -24.76
C ARG A 108 -2.59 1.16 -25.16
N ARG A 109 -3.62 1.50 -24.36
CA ARG A 109 -4.46 2.68 -24.61
C ARG A 109 -3.68 3.98 -24.51
N ILE A 110 -2.83 4.12 -23.49
CA ILE A 110 -1.93 5.27 -23.33
C ILE A 110 -1.03 5.42 -24.56
N ARG A 111 -0.43 4.33 -25.04
CA ARG A 111 0.43 4.36 -26.25
C ARG A 111 -0.31 4.78 -27.51
N ARG A 112 -1.62 4.50 -27.62
CA ARG A 112 -2.47 4.94 -28.74
C ARG A 112 -2.89 6.42 -28.64
N ASN A 113 -2.59 7.09 -27.53
CA ASN A 113 -2.85 8.51 -27.31
C ASN A 113 -4.33 8.92 -27.48
N GLU A 114 -5.24 8.07 -27.02
CA GLU A 114 -6.70 8.25 -27.17
C GLU A 114 -7.32 9.24 -26.15
N PHE A 115 -6.50 9.99 -25.40
CA PHE A 115 -6.94 10.80 -24.26
C PHE A 115 -7.12 12.29 -24.58
N ARG A 116 -8.19 12.90 -24.02
CA ARG A 116 -8.52 14.32 -24.19
C ARG A 116 -8.59 15.05 -22.84
N GLY A 117 -8.49 16.38 -22.89
CA GLY A 117 -8.72 17.26 -21.72
C GLY A 117 -7.86 16.90 -20.50
N LYS A 118 -8.48 16.83 -19.32
CA LYS A 118 -7.80 16.55 -18.04
C LYS A 118 -7.10 15.19 -18.00
N ASP A 119 -7.57 14.21 -18.77
CA ASP A 119 -6.94 12.89 -18.81
C ASP A 119 -5.62 12.92 -19.60
N LYS A 120 -5.46 13.84 -20.57
CA LYS A 120 -4.17 14.09 -21.24
C LYS A 120 -3.09 14.58 -20.28
N ALA A 121 -3.44 15.49 -19.35
CA ALA A 121 -2.50 15.98 -18.34
C ALA A 121 -2.07 14.87 -17.37
N PHE A 122 -3.00 13.99 -16.99
CA PHE A 122 -2.70 12.80 -16.20
C PHE A 122 -1.75 11.83 -16.93
N VAL A 123 -2.03 11.55 -18.21
CA VAL A 123 -1.19 10.69 -19.04
C VAL A 123 0.20 11.30 -19.27
N ALA A 124 0.30 12.62 -19.42
CA ALA A 124 1.58 13.31 -19.52
C ALA A 124 2.45 13.10 -18.26
N LYS A 125 1.84 13.09 -17.06
CA LYS A 125 2.55 12.76 -15.81
C LYS A 125 3.09 11.33 -15.81
N LEU A 126 2.34 10.36 -16.36
CA LEU A 126 2.81 8.98 -16.49
C LEU A 126 4.00 8.87 -17.45
N HIS A 127 3.98 9.59 -18.58
CA HIS A 127 5.11 9.65 -19.49
C HIS A 127 6.35 10.29 -18.85
N ALA A 128 6.18 11.39 -18.11
CA ALA A 128 7.28 12.02 -17.38
C ALA A 128 7.90 11.09 -16.33
N LEU A 129 7.07 10.34 -15.59
CA LEU A 129 7.55 9.32 -14.66
C LEU A 129 8.25 8.16 -15.39
N SER A 130 7.70 7.72 -16.52
CA SER A 130 8.29 6.66 -17.35
C SER A 130 9.67 7.04 -17.90
N TYR A 131 9.85 8.30 -18.30
CA TYR A 131 11.16 8.81 -18.71
C TYR A 131 12.17 8.79 -17.56
N ARG A 132 11.76 9.25 -16.38
CA ARG A 132 12.61 9.25 -15.17
C ARG A 132 13.08 7.84 -14.78
N LEU A 133 12.16 6.87 -14.80
CA LEU A 133 12.45 5.48 -14.44
C LEU A 133 13.44 4.80 -15.40
N ARG A 134 13.52 5.25 -16.66
CA ARG A 134 14.54 4.78 -17.62
C ARG A 134 15.95 5.26 -17.26
N GLN A 135 16.06 6.42 -16.64
CA GLN A 135 17.34 7.02 -16.27
C GLN A 135 17.79 6.60 -14.86
N HIS A 136 16.84 6.46 -13.94
CA HIS A 136 17.09 6.16 -12.54
C HIS A 136 16.14 5.05 -12.09
N ARG A 137 16.70 3.90 -11.71
CA ARG A 137 15.91 2.82 -11.12
C ARG A 137 15.36 3.27 -9.77
N ASP A 138 14.09 2.99 -9.56
CA ASP A 138 13.39 3.23 -8.31
C ASP A 138 13.30 1.91 -7.54
N ALA A 139 14.05 1.78 -6.45
CA ALA A 139 14.08 0.55 -5.62
C ALA A 139 12.95 0.48 -4.58
N SER A 140 11.88 1.25 -4.77
CA SER A 140 10.72 1.24 -3.88
C SER A 140 9.86 -0.01 -4.02
N THR A 141 8.96 -0.19 -3.06
CA THR A 141 8.07 -1.35 -2.98
C THR A 141 6.77 -1.08 -3.74
N LEU A 142 6.22 -2.08 -4.44
CA LEU A 142 4.83 -2.07 -4.92
C LEU A 142 4.00 -3.03 -4.06
N MET A 143 2.75 -2.65 -3.80
CA MET A 143 1.86 -3.45 -2.97
C MET A 143 0.68 -3.94 -3.77
N LEU A 144 0.48 -5.26 -3.75
CA LEU A 144 -0.61 -5.94 -4.41
C LEU A 144 -1.51 -6.62 -3.38
N ILE A 145 -2.74 -6.95 -3.77
CA ILE A 145 -3.65 -7.82 -3.04
C ILE A 145 -4.30 -8.83 -3.98
N GLY A 146 -4.53 -10.05 -3.47
CA GLY A 146 -5.08 -11.13 -4.27
C GLY A 146 -5.69 -12.24 -3.42
N VAL A 147 -6.34 -13.18 -4.11
CA VAL A 147 -6.86 -14.41 -3.47
C VAL A 147 -5.70 -15.40 -3.26
N ASP A 148 -4.93 -15.64 -4.32
CA ASP A 148 -3.78 -16.53 -4.38
C ASP A 148 -2.86 -16.12 -5.56
N GLU A 149 -1.81 -16.90 -5.84
CA GLU A 149 -0.83 -16.63 -6.89
C GLU A 149 -1.29 -16.94 -8.33
N SER A 150 -2.40 -17.66 -8.48
CA SER A 150 -2.95 -18.11 -9.76
C SER A 150 -4.02 -17.18 -10.31
N ARG A 151 -4.59 -16.33 -9.45
CA ARG A 151 -5.64 -15.37 -9.80
C ARG A 151 -5.06 -13.97 -10.02
N PRO A 152 -5.79 -13.09 -10.75
CA PRO A 152 -5.29 -11.76 -11.01
C PRO A 152 -5.22 -10.93 -9.72
N MET A 153 -4.18 -10.13 -9.57
CA MET A 153 -3.89 -9.31 -8.39
C MET A 153 -4.24 -7.85 -8.66
N THR A 154 -4.64 -7.13 -7.62
CA THR A 154 -4.94 -5.70 -7.70
C THR A 154 -3.84 -4.93 -6.99
N ILE A 155 -3.29 -3.91 -7.65
CA ILE A 155 -2.35 -2.98 -7.05
C ILE A 155 -3.09 -2.23 -5.95
N LEU A 156 -2.64 -2.35 -4.70
CA LEU A 156 -3.13 -1.56 -3.58
C LEU A 156 -2.37 -0.22 -3.50
N GLU A 157 -1.07 -0.24 -3.80
CA GLU A 157 -0.21 0.93 -3.80
C GLU A 157 0.81 0.83 -4.95
N GLY A 158 1.04 1.95 -5.65
CA GLY A 158 2.00 2.02 -6.75
C GLY A 158 1.42 1.99 -8.17
N ASN A 159 0.12 2.25 -8.37
CA ASN A 159 -0.51 2.30 -9.70
C ASN A 159 0.30 3.09 -10.74
N HIS A 160 0.71 4.32 -10.38
CA HIS A 160 1.45 5.21 -11.28
C HIS A 160 2.83 4.67 -11.62
N ARG A 161 3.55 4.15 -10.61
CA ARG A 161 4.92 3.64 -10.74
C ARG A 161 4.96 2.41 -11.65
N LEU A 162 4.10 1.43 -11.40
CA LEU A 162 4.06 0.23 -12.25
C LEU A 162 3.59 0.57 -13.68
N THR A 163 2.58 1.42 -13.83
CA THR A 163 2.11 1.82 -15.18
C THR A 163 3.19 2.57 -15.95
N ALA A 164 3.92 3.48 -15.29
CA ALA A 164 5.02 4.22 -15.90
C ALA A 164 6.20 3.32 -16.28
N ALA A 165 6.53 2.33 -15.45
CA ALA A 165 7.53 1.32 -15.77
C ALA A 165 7.10 0.49 -16.99
N MET A 166 5.85 0.01 -17.02
CA MET A 166 5.29 -0.72 -18.16
C MET A 166 5.26 0.11 -19.45
N LEU A 167 5.05 1.42 -19.36
CA LEU A 167 5.15 2.32 -20.51
C LEU A 167 6.57 2.39 -21.06
N ALA A 168 7.59 2.28 -20.20
CA ALA A 168 8.99 2.25 -20.59
C ALA A 168 9.37 0.91 -21.22
N SER A 169 9.22 -0.19 -20.49
CA SER A 169 9.38 -1.57 -20.98
C SER A 169 8.84 -2.59 -19.95
N GLU A 170 8.57 -3.81 -20.38
CA GLU A 170 8.13 -4.89 -19.47
C GLU A 170 9.26 -5.32 -18.54
N GLU A 171 10.49 -5.39 -19.04
CA GLU A 171 11.69 -5.76 -18.28
C GLU A 171 11.96 -4.77 -17.14
N LEU A 172 11.71 -3.48 -17.38
CA LEU A 172 11.83 -2.47 -16.33
C LEU A 172 10.74 -2.67 -15.26
N ALA A 173 9.50 -2.94 -15.66
CA ALA A 173 8.41 -3.20 -14.73
C ALA A 173 8.66 -4.42 -13.83
N LEU A 174 9.30 -5.46 -14.38
CA LEU A 174 9.64 -6.69 -13.63
C LEU A 174 10.85 -6.53 -12.70
N SER A 175 11.79 -5.63 -13.01
CA SER A 175 13.08 -5.53 -12.31
C SER A 175 13.30 -4.26 -11.49
N CYS A 176 12.40 -3.28 -11.58
CA CYS A 176 12.57 -2.02 -10.87
C CYS A 176 12.16 -2.13 -9.39
N PHE A 177 11.09 -2.87 -9.10
CA PHE A 177 10.43 -2.80 -7.79
C PHE A 177 10.55 -4.09 -7.00
N ARG A 178 10.61 -3.93 -5.66
CA ARG A 178 10.27 -5.02 -4.75
C ARG A 178 8.76 -5.18 -4.71
N ILE A 179 8.25 -6.41 -4.85
CA ILE A 179 6.80 -6.66 -4.86
C ILE A 179 6.38 -7.35 -3.56
N VAL A 180 5.45 -6.72 -2.84
CA VAL A 180 4.78 -7.36 -1.71
C VAL A 180 3.31 -7.56 -2.03
N CYS A 181 2.73 -8.67 -1.58
CA CYS A 181 1.34 -9.01 -1.85
C CYS A 181 0.63 -9.55 -0.60
N GLY A 182 -0.55 -9.00 -0.33
CA GLY A 182 -1.48 -9.51 0.67
C GLY A 182 -2.41 -10.54 0.03
N LEU A 183 -2.37 -11.78 0.49
CA LEU A 183 -3.18 -12.87 -0.02
C LEU A 183 -4.19 -13.33 1.02
N SER A 184 -5.44 -13.54 0.63
CA SER A 184 -6.46 -14.18 1.47
C SER A 184 -7.47 -14.91 0.59
N PRO A 185 -7.89 -16.15 0.93
CA PRO A 185 -9.02 -16.80 0.27
C PRO A 185 -10.30 -15.96 0.27
N ARG A 186 -10.42 -15.03 1.22
CA ARG A 186 -11.55 -14.11 1.40
C ARG A 186 -11.34 -12.75 0.74
N MET A 187 -10.29 -12.56 -0.06
CA MET A 187 -9.97 -11.27 -0.67
C MET A 187 -11.09 -10.75 -1.58
N ALA A 188 -11.91 -11.64 -2.15
CA ALA A 188 -13.12 -11.29 -2.91
C ALA A 188 -14.16 -10.50 -2.10
N GLU A 189 -14.13 -10.57 -0.77
CA GLU A 189 -14.98 -9.74 0.09
C GLU A 189 -14.49 -8.28 0.16
N SER A 190 -13.22 -8.01 -0.17
CA SER A 190 -12.66 -6.66 -0.20
C SER A 190 -13.18 -5.87 -1.40
N CYS A 191 -13.79 -4.71 -1.14
CA CYS A 191 -14.27 -3.82 -2.20
C CYS A 191 -13.15 -3.31 -3.13
N TRP A 192 -11.91 -3.39 -2.66
CA TRP A 192 -10.69 -3.03 -3.41
C TRP A 192 -10.26 -4.10 -4.41
N TYR A 193 -10.58 -5.37 -4.15
CA TYR A 193 -10.28 -6.47 -5.05
C TYR A 193 -11.44 -6.71 -6.03
N GLU A 194 -12.66 -6.75 -5.49
CA GLU A 194 -13.89 -6.90 -6.27
C GLU A 194 -14.93 -5.87 -5.81
N THR A 195 -15.30 -4.96 -6.71
CA THR A 195 -16.34 -3.97 -6.43
C THR A 195 -17.71 -4.52 -6.82
N ASN A 196 -18.50 -4.92 -5.83
CA ASN A 196 -19.90 -5.34 -5.99
C ASN A 196 -20.79 -4.69 -4.90
N LEU A 197 -22.12 -4.76 -5.06
CA LEU A 197 -23.07 -4.12 -4.13
C LEU A 197 -22.89 -4.57 -2.66
N PRO A 198 -22.75 -5.88 -2.34
CA PRO A 198 -22.45 -6.31 -0.98
C PRO A 198 -21.17 -5.70 -0.40
N ASN A 199 -20.08 -5.67 -1.18
CA ASN A 199 -18.80 -5.13 -0.73
C ASN A 199 -18.86 -3.62 -0.52
N LEU A 200 -19.60 -2.88 -1.37
CA LEU A 200 -19.83 -1.45 -1.19
C LEU A 200 -20.66 -1.15 0.05
N TRP A 201 -21.69 -1.96 0.34
CA TRP A 201 -22.46 -1.84 1.58
C TRP A 201 -21.60 -2.09 2.82
N ARG A 202 -20.76 -3.13 2.78
CA ARG A 202 -19.79 -3.43 3.83
C ARG A 202 -18.81 -2.27 4.06
N TYR A 203 -18.27 -1.71 2.99
CA TYR A 203 -17.41 -0.52 3.02
C TYR A 203 -18.10 0.68 3.67
N ALA A 204 -19.34 0.98 3.26
CA ALA A 204 -20.12 2.06 3.85
C ALA A 204 -20.30 1.84 5.37
N LYS A 205 -20.69 0.63 5.79
CA LYS A 205 -20.82 0.26 7.20
C LYS A 205 -19.51 0.43 7.98
N ASN A 206 -18.40 -0.02 7.41
CA ASN A 206 -17.08 0.15 8.02
C ASN A 206 -16.67 1.62 8.13
N ARG A 207 -17.03 2.45 7.15
CA ARG A 207 -16.78 3.89 7.20
C ARG A 207 -17.54 4.57 8.33
N PHE A 208 -18.81 4.20 8.54
CA PHE A 208 -19.64 4.73 9.63
C PHE A 208 -19.18 4.25 11.01
N ARG A 209 -18.82 2.98 11.15
CA ARG A 209 -18.34 2.41 12.43
C ARG A 209 -17.06 3.08 12.93
N ASN A 210 -16.22 3.57 12.03
CA ASN A 210 -14.91 4.13 12.35
C ASN A 210 -14.84 5.65 12.12
N ILE A 211 -15.92 6.38 12.41
CA ILE A 211 -15.92 7.85 12.36
C ILE A 211 -15.01 8.43 13.45
N VAL A 212 -15.06 7.87 14.66
CA VAL A 212 -14.11 8.17 15.74
C VAL A 212 -13.14 7.00 15.85
N ASP A 213 -11.99 7.16 15.21
CA ASP A 213 -11.03 6.08 15.00
C ASP A 213 -9.94 6.07 16.08
N LYS A 214 -10.13 5.24 17.12
CA LYS A 214 -9.14 5.09 18.20
C LYS A 214 -7.83 4.47 17.73
N GLU A 215 -7.84 3.69 16.65
CA GLU A 215 -6.64 3.08 16.10
C GLU A 215 -5.82 4.10 15.31
N ALA A 216 -6.46 5.16 14.81
CA ALA A 216 -5.80 6.30 14.16
C ALA A 216 -5.24 7.34 15.14
N ASP A 217 -5.51 7.22 16.44
CA ASP A 217 -5.10 8.17 17.46
C ASP A 217 -3.64 7.95 17.88
N VAL A 218 -2.74 8.65 17.19
CA VAL A 218 -1.29 8.54 17.41
C VAL A 218 -0.89 9.07 18.80
N ASP A 219 -1.55 10.11 19.30
CA ASP A 219 -1.24 10.69 20.61
C ASP A 219 -1.61 9.72 21.73
N ARG A 220 -2.77 9.07 21.63
CA ARG A 220 -3.16 8.00 22.56
C ARG A 220 -2.15 6.85 22.56
N VAL A 221 -1.69 6.41 21.39
CA VAL A 221 -0.69 5.33 21.30
C VAL A 221 0.62 5.75 21.93
N LEU A 222 1.07 6.99 21.71
CA LEU A 222 2.28 7.52 22.35
C LEU A 222 2.16 7.53 23.87
N THR A 223 1.05 8.03 24.43
CA THR A 223 0.84 8.03 25.88
C THR A 223 0.87 6.62 26.46
N VAL A 224 0.20 5.66 25.82
CA VAL A 224 0.18 4.26 26.28
C VAL A 224 1.59 3.65 26.23
N THR A 225 2.31 3.87 25.14
CA THR A 225 3.68 3.37 24.95
C THR A 225 4.63 3.95 25.98
N THR A 226 4.60 5.27 26.20
CA THR A 226 5.46 5.94 27.20
C THR A 226 5.15 5.41 28.60
N ASN A 227 3.88 5.33 28.98
CA ASN A 227 3.49 4.82 30.31
C ASN A 227 3.93 3.36 30.53
N ALA A 228 3.80 2.51 29.50
CA ALA A 228 4.23 1.12 29.57
C ALA A 228 5.75 0.98 29.73
N LEU A 229 6.54 1.80 29.03
CA LEU A 229 7.99 1.85 29.17
C LEU A 229 8.41 2.33 30.56
N THR A 230 7.78 3.39 31.07
CA THR A 230 8.05 3.91 32.42
C THR A 230 7.73 2.86 33.49
N ALA A 231 6.60 2.17 33.39
CA ALA A 231 6.21 1.13 34.35
C ALA A 231 7.21 -0.05 34.39
N ARG A 232 7.71 -0.49 33.22
CA ARG A 232 8.74 -1.55 33.12
C ARG A 232 10.07 -1.11 33.73
N ALA A 233 10.47 0.13 33.51
CA ALA A 233 11.71 0.67 34.10
C ALA A 233 11.64 0.68 35.64
N THR A 234 10.51 1.10 36.21
CA THR A 234 10.31 1.10 37.67
C THR A 234 10.25 -0.29 38.30
N GLN A 235 9.77 -1.31 37.57
CA GLN A 235 9.77 -2.70 38.05
C GLN A 235 11.15 -3.35 37.99
N SER A 236 11.99 -2.96 37.01
CA SER A 236 13.36 -3.47 36.89
C SER A 236 14.33 -2.87 37.92
N THR A 237 13.96 -1.77 38.60
CA THR A 237 14.79 -1.10 39.61
C THR A 237 14.39 -1.43 41.06
N ALA A 238 13.42 -2.31 41.27
CA ALA A 238 13.06 -2.75 42.62
C ALA A 238 14.21 -3.64 43.18
N PRO A 239 14.83 -3.27 44.32
CA PRO A 239 15.90 -4.07 44.89
C PRO A 239 15.35 -5.41 45.36
N GLU A 240 16.04 -6.51 45.01
CA GLU A 240 15.79 -7.82 45.63
C GLU A 240 16.01 -7.70 47.14
N SER A 241 14.92 -7.61 47.88
CA SER A 241 14.92 -7.67 49.33
C SER A 241 15.34 -9.08 49.75
N LYS A 242 16.57 -9.17 50.29
CA LYS A 242 17.08 -10.31 51.05
C LYS A 242 16.32 -10.50 52.36
#